data_AF-A0A2V9XVD9-F1
#
_entry.id   AF-A0A2V9XVD9-F1
#
_cell.length_a   1.000
_cell.length_b   1.000
_cell.length_c   1.000
_cell.angle_alpha   90.00
_cell.angle_beta   90.00
_cell.angle_gamma   90.00
#
_symmetry.space_group_name_H-M   'P 1'
#
loop_
_entity.id
_entity.type
_entity.pdbx_description
1 polymer ?
#
loop_
_entity_poly.entity_id
_entity_poly.type
_entity_poly.pdbx_seq_one_letter_code
_entity_poly.pdbx_strand_id
1 'polypeptide(L)' 'GATFNHTQYTQFSINHGNANGVCATCHTNSNNYSIFQCTACHGGNNANNFGHPNVNGYVYNSINCYQCHASGGGG' A
#
# COMPACT_ATOMS: atom_id res chain seq x y z
N GLY A 1 11.86 21.63 -9.32
CA GLY A 1 11.15 20.86 -8.30
C GLY A 1 11.74 19.46 -8.27
N ALA A 2 11.90 18.85 -7.10
CA ALA A 2 12.41 17.48 -7.01
C ALA A 2 11.33 16.48 -7.45
N THR A 3 11.71 15.48 -8.23
CA THR A 3 10.83 14.38 -8.66
C THR A 3 11.25 13.12 -7.94
N PHE A 4 10.32 12.42 -7.30
CA PHE A 4 10.57 11.10 -6.71
C PHE A 4 10.35 10.01 -7.77
N ASN A 5 11.36 9.19 -8.01
CA ASN A 5 11.26 8.08 -8.96
C ASN A 5 10.78 6.81 -8.26
N HIS A 6 9.48 6.54 -8.32
CA HIS A 6 8.86 5.42 -7.62
C HIS A 6 9.42 4.06 -8.03
N THR A 7 9.75 3.87 -9.31
CA THR A 7 10.25 2.59 -9.85
C THR A 7 11.72 2.34 -9.54
N GLN A 8 12.47 3.39 -9.18
CA GLN A 8 13.85 3.24 -8.73
C GLN A 8 13.94 2.68 -7.31
N TYR A 9 12.97 2.99 -6.44
CA TYR A 9 13.02 2.66 -5.02
C TYR A 9 12.01 1.61 -4.58
N THR A 10 10.99 1.34 -5.39
CA THR A 10 9.91 0.41 -5.05
C THR A 10 9.50 -0.41 -6.27
N GLN A 11 8.89 -1.57 -6.03
CA GLN A 11 8.25 -2.37 -7.08
C GLN A 11 6.78 -2.02 -7.26
N PHE A 12 6.24 -1.13 -6.43
CA PHE A 12 4.83 -0.80 -6.41
C PHE A 12 4.52 0.23 -7.49
N SER A 13 3.52 -0.06 -8.33
CA SER A 13 3.14 0.84 -9.41
C SER A 13 2.36 2.04 -8.88
N ILE A 14 2.71 3.25 -9.33
CA ILE A 14 1.91 4.47 -9.06
C ILE A 14 0.51 4.40 -9.72
N ASN A 15 0.32 3.48 -10.66
CA ASN A 15 -0.96 3.20 -11.33
C ASN A 15 -1.64 1.96 -10.76
N HIS A 16 -1.26 1.50 -9.56
CA HIS A 16 -1.93 0.38 -8.91
C HIS A 16 -3.42 0.67 -8.69
N GLY A 17 -4.28 -0.23 -9.19
CA GLY A 17 -5.73 -0.09 -9.10
C GLY A 17 -6.22 1.24 -9.69
N ASN A 18 -6.94 2.02 -8.88
CA ASN A 18 -7.48 3.33 -9.24
C ASN A 18 -6.57 4.51 -8.85
N ALA A 19 -5.30 4.26 -8.50
CA ALA A 19 -4.38 5.32 -8.07
C ALA A 19 -4.02 6.33 -9.17
N ASN A 20 -3.94 5.89 -10.43
CA ASN A 20 -3.74 6.75 -11.62
C ASN A 20 -2.59 7.79 -11.49
N GLY A 21 -1.51 7.45 -10.78
CA GLY A 21 -0.37 8.34 -10.56
C GLY A 21 -0.59 9.45 -9.54
N VAL A 22 -1.74 9.49 -8.87
CA VAL A 22 -2.07 10.51 -7.87
C VAL A 22 -1.47 10.12 -6.52
N CYS A 23 -0.47 10.87 -6.06
CA CYS A 23 0.30 10.55 -4.86
C CYS A 23 -0.59 10.42 -3.61
N ALA A 24 -1.56 11.31 -3.45
CA ALA A 24 -2.45 11.36 -2.30
C ALA A 24 -3.38 10.13 -2.18
N THR A 25 -3.54 9.35 -3.25
CA THR A 25 -4.34 8.12 -3.21
C THR A 25 -3.69 7.07 -2.30
N CYS A 26 -2.37 6.96 -2.31
CA CYS A 26 -1.62 6.05 -1.46
C CYS A 26 -1.06 6.75 -0.23
N HIS A 27 -0.55 7.98 -0.40
CA HIS A 27 0.12 8.77 0.62
C HIS A 27 -0.84 9.80 1.25
N THR A 28 -1.59 9.36 2.25
CA THR A 28 -2.71 10.12 2.81
C THR A 28 -2.30 11.30 3.68
N ASN A 29 -1.02 11.41 4.06
CA ASN A 29 -0.48 12.55 4.79
C ASN A 29 0.37 13.45 3.87
N SER A 30 -0.16 14.62 3.51
CA SER A 30 0.53 15.59 2.66
C SER A 30 1.79 16.20 3.29
N ASN A 31 1.92 16.15 4.62
CA ASN A 31 3.11 16.60 5.33
C ASN A 31 4.19 15.50 5.43
N ASN A 32 3.84 14.23 5.15
CA ASN A 32 4.78 13.11 5.23
C ASN A 32 4.40 11.97 4.28
N TYR A 33 5.01 11.97 3.10
CA TYR A 33 4.84 10.94 2.07
C TYR A 33 5.45 9.56 2.43
N SER A 34 6.17 9.43 3.55
CA SER A 34 6.54 8.08 4.03
C SER A 34 5.35 7.31 4.61
N ILE A 35 4.26 8.01 4.95
CA ILE A 35 3.01 7.40 5.41
C ILE A 35 2.19 7.00 4.18
N PHE A 36 1.81 5.73 4.11
CA PHE A 36 0.94 5.20 3.07
C PHE A 36 -0.12 4.26 3.66
N GLN A 37 -1.21 4.06 2.92
CA GLN A 37 -2.36 3.28 3.37
C GLN A 37 -2.83 2.27 2.31
N CYS A 38 -2.65 0.97 2.58
CA CYS A 38 -3.22 -0.10 1.76
C CYS A 38 -4.64 -0.45 2.22
N THR A 39 -4.87 -0.40 3.53
CA THR A 39 -6.09 -0.82 4.24
C THR A 39 -7.31 0.07 3.97
N ALA A 40 -7.09 1.29 3.46
CA ALA A 40 -8.16 2.19 3.07
C ALA A 40 -8.92 1.70 1.82
N CYS A 41 -8.22 1.04 0.89
CA CYS A 41 -8.83 0.45 -0.29
C CYS A 41 -9.10 -1.04 -0.09
N HIS A 42 -8.16 -1.77 0.53
CA HIS A 42 -8.28 -3.21 0.72
C HIS A 42 -8.85 -3.55 2.10
N GLY A 43 -9.92 -4.35 2.08
CA GLY A 43 -10.68 -4.77 3.25
C GLY A 43 -11.41 -3.65 4.00
N GLY A 44 -11.47 -2.43 3.45
CA GLY A 44 -12.34 -1.37 3.96
C GLY A 44 -12.09 -1.02 5.42
N ASN A 45 -10.83 -0.96 5.84
CA ASN A 45 -10.40 -0.78 7.24
C ASN A 45 -10.88 -1.88 8.22
N ASN A 46 -11.21 -3.05 7.71
CA ASN A 46 -11.59 -4.21 8.51
C ASN A 46 -10.68 -5.41 8.20
N ALA A 47 -9.88 -5.81 9.19
CA ALA A 47 -8.97 -6.94 9.09
C ALA A 47 -9.67 -8.27 8.75
N ASN A 48 -10.94 -8.44 9.14
CA ASN A 48 -11.70 -9.67 8.93
C ASN A 48 -12.05 -9.92 7.45
N ASN A 49 -11.88 -8.91 6.60
CA ASN A 49 -12.09 -9.05 5.15
C ASN A 49 -10.89 -9.71 4.44
N PHE A 50 -9.84 -10.09 5.16
CA PHE A 50 -8.66 -10.74 4.62
C PHE A 50 -8.48 -12.15 5.14
N GLY A 51 -8.18 -13.08 4.22
CA GLY A 51 -7.77 -14.44 4.53
C GLY A 51 -6.27 -14.62 4.37
N HIS A 52 -5.56 -14.81 5.48
CA HIS A 52 -4.13 -15.19 5.47
C HIS A 52 -3.89 -16.44 6.33
N PRO A 53 -4.54 -17.59 6.01
CA PRO A 53 -4.53 -18.78 6.87
C PRO A 53 -3.13 -19.37 7.10
N ASN A 54 -2.17 -19.06 6.21
CA ASN A 54 -0.80 -19.54 6.27
C ASN A 54 0.20 -18.50 6.81
N VAL A 55 -0.28 -17.33 7.27
CA VAL A 55 0.57 -16.27 7.83
C VAL A 55 0.42 -16.26 9.33
N ASN A 56 1.40 -16.85 10.02
CA ASN A 56 1.46 -16.78 11.48
C ASN A 56 1.76 -15.34 11.92
N GLY A 57 1.03 -14.84 12.92
CA GLY A 57 1.20 -13.49 13.43
C GLY A 57 0.78 -12.39 12.43
N TYR A 58 -0.19 -12.65 11.56
CA TYR A 58 -0.72 -11.67 10.63
C TYR A 58 -1.07 -10.35 11.34
N VAL A 59 -0.53 -9.24 10.82
CA VAL A 59 -0.81 -7.89 11.33
C VAL A 59 -1.48 -7.06 10.25
N TYR A 60 -2.68 -6.56 10.56
CA TYR A 60 -3.43 -5.68 9.67
C TYR A 60 -2.90 -4.25 9.71
N ASN A 61 -1.84 -3.98 8.94
CA ASN A 61 -1.39 -2.62 8.65
C ASN A 61 -0.63 -2.56 7.33
N SER A 62 -0.59 -1.37 6.74
CA SER A 62 -0.01 -1.12 5.41
C SER A 62 1.46 -1.49 5.29
N ILE A 63 2.25 -1.35 6.37
CA ILE A 63 3.68 -1.70 6.37
C ILE A 63 3.86 -3.21 6.21
N ASN A 64 3.11 -4.01 6.98
CA ASN A 64 3.18 -5.47 6.91
C ASN A 64 2.59 -6.00 5.60
N CYS A 65 1.49 -5.40 5.10
CA CYS A 65 0.96 -5.71 3.77
C CYS A 65 2.03 -5.52 2.69
N TYR A 66 2.73 -4.38 2.69
CA TYR A 66 3.74 -4.05 1.67
C TYR A 66 4.94 -5.00 1.69
N GLN A 67 5.32 -5.56 2.85
CA GLN A 67 6.45 -6.50 2.95
C GLN A 67 6.22 -7.78 2.13
N CYS A 68 4.99 -8.29 2.08
CA CYS A 68 4.65 -9.47 1.27
C CYS A 68 4.15 -9.10 -0.13
N HIS A 69 3.46 -7.97 -0.26
CA HIS A 69 2.79 -7.52 -1.48
C HIS A 69 3.50 -6.32 -2.11
N ALA A 70 4.83 -6.37 -2.22
CA ALA A 70 5.67 -5.23 -2.63
C ALA A 70 5.40 -4.71 -4.06
N SER A 71 4.85 -5.55 -4.93
CA SER A 71 4.39 -5.18 -6.29
C SER A 71 2.93 -4.74 -6.35
N GLY A 72 2.20 -4.83 -5.23
CA GLY A 72 0.75 -4.56 -5.15
C GLY A 72 -0.15 -5.72 -5.58
N GLY A 73 0.37 -6.93 -5.72
CA GLY A 73 -0.47 -8.12 -5.94
C GLY A 73 -1.00 -8.72 -4.63
N GLY A 74 -2.13 -9.42 -4.65
CA GLY A 74 -2.67 -10.14 -3.47
C GLY A 74 -3.81 -9.45 -2.72
N GLY A 75 -4.36 -8.38 -3.30
CA GLY A 75 -5.54 -7.67 -2.79
C GLY A 75 -6.86 -8.38 -3.02
#